data_AF-A0A2D4HQZ2-F1
#
_entry.id   AF-A0A2D4HQZ2-F1
#
_cell.length_a   1.000
_cell.length_b   1.000
_cell.length_c   1.000
_cell.angle_alpha   90.00
_cell.angle_beta   90.00
_cell.angle_gamma   90.00
#
_symmetry.space_group_name_H-M   'P 1'
#
loop_
_entity.id
_entity.type
_entity.pdbx_description
1 polymer ?
#
loop_
_entity_poly.entity_id
_entity_poly.type
_entity_poly.pdbx_seq_one_letter_code
_entity_poly.pdbx_strand_id
1 'polypeptide(L)'
;MKLPSLTLLFQLFAWVILAKGAALNSMEEEEALDFLLQFGYLQKPLERLSHKFTEEEIEVALRAFQLASGLPTTGQVDMATLSQMRQPRCGMDDPFNERTLKYRLLGEHPSTCFLEARWFPQKAWV
;
A
#
# COMPACT_ATOMS: atom_id res chain seq x y z
N MET A 1 24.95 34.59 29.27
CA MET A 1 24.95 35.08 27.88
C MET A 1 24.60 33.91 26.97
N LYS A 2 23.37 33.85 26.44
CA LYS A 2 22.94 32.78 25.52
C LYS A 2 23.46 33.14 24.12
N LEU A 3 24.23 32.27 23.48
CA LEU A 3 24.79 32.47 22.14
C LEU A 3 23.67 32.28 21.08
N PRO A 4 23.12 33.35 20.51
CA PRO A 4 21.93 33.27 19.64
C PRO A 4 22.21 32.60 18.29
N SER A 5 23.47 32.48 17.88
CA SER A 5 23.82 31.88 16.59
C SER A 5 23.66 30.36 16.59
N LEU A 6 23.97 29.68 17.70
CA LEU A 6 23.83 28.22 17.80
C LEU A 6 22.36 27.80 17.84
N THR A 7 21.48 28.63 18.42
CA THR A 7 20.03 28.42 18.40
C THR A 7 19.43 28.62 17.02
N LEU A 8 19.93 29.59 16.23
CA LEU A 8 19.49 29.78 14.84
C LEU A 8 19.89 28.60 13.95
N LEU A 9 21.09 28.06 14.12
CA LEU A 9 21.54 26.86 13.40
C LEU A 9 20.67 25.64 13.75
N PHE A 10 20.33 25.46 15.03
CA PHE A 10 19.46 24.36 15.45
C PHE A 10 18.03 24.51 14.90
N GLN A 11 17.49 25.74 14.87
CA GLN A 11 16.18 26.04 14.28
C GLN A 11 16.15 25.74 12.78
N LEU A 12 17.20 26.14 12.03
CA LEU A 12 17.32 25.83 10.61
C LEU A 12 17.45 24.32 10.37
N PHE A 13 18.25 23.62 11.17
CA PHE A 13 18.40 22.17 11.04
C PHE A 13 17.11 21.41 11.36
N ALA A 14 16.37 21.83 12.40
CA ALA A 14 15.06 21.27 12.73
C ALA A 14 14.03 21.49 11.61
N TRP A 15 14.02 22.67 10.97
CA TRP A 15 13.15 22.94 9.81
C TRP A 15 13.49 22.05 8.62
N VAL A 16 14.78 21.81 8.36
CA VAL A 16 15.23 20.89 7.31
C VAL A 16 14.83 19.45 7.60
N ILE A 17 14.93 18.99 8.86
CA ILE A 17 14.49 17.64 9.25
C ILE A 17 12.98 17.47 9.07
N LEU A 18 12.19 18.46 9.52
CA LEU A 18 10.72 18.38 9.47
C LEU A 18 10.19 18.36 8.02
N ALA A 19 10.73 19.20 7.15
CA ALA A 19 10.33 19.25 5.74
C ALA A 19 10.63 17.94 4.99
N LYS A 20 11.74 17.27 5.32
CA LYS A 20 12.10 15.97 4.73
C LYS A 20 11.13 14.86 5.15
N GLY A 21 10.64 14.87 6.40
CA GLY A 21 9.70 13.87 6.90
C GLY A 21 8.37 13.88 6.14
N ALA A 22 7.82 15.07 5.85
CA ALA A 22 6.57 15.19 5.11
C ALA A 22 6.68 14.65 3.67
N ALA A 23 7.78 14.94 2.98
CA ALA A 23 8.02 14.48 1.61
C ALA A 23 8.21 12.95 1.52
N LEU A 24 8.81 12.33 2.55
CA LEU A 24 8.96 10.88 2.62
C LEU A 24 7.57 10.22 2.73
N ASN A 25 6.74 10.69 3.66
CA ASN A 25 5.41 10.13 3.89
C ASN A 25 4.54 10.21 2.63
N SER A 26 4.58 11.32 1.88
CA SER A 26 3.81 11.45 0.65
C SER A 26 4.25 10.46 -0.44
N MET A 27 5.55 10.14 -0.52
CA MET A 27 6.07 9.19 -1.48
C MET A 27 5.71 7.75 -1.12
N GLU A 28 5.75 7.42 0.18
CA GLU A 28 5.35 6.10 0.69
C GLU A 28 3.84 5.85 0.52
N GLU A 29 3.03 6.90 0.70
CA GLU A 29 1.60 6.85 0.46
C GLU A 29 1.28 6.64 -1.04
N GLU A 30 1.96 7.37 -1.93
CA GLU A 30 1.83 7.20 -3.38
C GLU A 30 2.23 5.78 -3.83
N GLU A 31 3.34 5.25 -3.31
CA GLU A 31 3.78 3.87 -3.58
C GLU A 31 2.73 2.83 -3.13
N ALA A 32 2.14 3.03 -1.94
CA ALA A 32 1.09 2.15 -1.44
C ALA A 32 -0.18 2.22 -2.29
N LEU A 33 -0.56 3.41 -2.77
CA LEU A 33 -1.73 3.58 -3.64
C LEU A 33 -1.55 2.87 -4.98
N ASP A 34 -0.38 3.02 -5.60
CA ASP A 34 -0.06 2.32 -6.85
C ASP A 34 -0.08 0.80 -6.66
N PHE A 35 0.43 0.31 -5.53
CA PHE A 35 0.34 -1.11 -5.18
C PHE A 35 -1.13 -1.58 -5.07
N LEU A 36 -1.95 -0.86 -4.31
CA LEU A 36 -3.36 -1.24 -4.09
C LEU A 36 -4.16 -1.23 -5.39
N LEU A 37 -3.84 -0.33 -6.32
CA LEU A 37 -4.40 -0.31 -7.68
C LEU A 37 -3.92 -1.48 -8.51
N GLN A 38 -2.61 -1.74 -8.53
CA GLN A 38 -1.99 -2.77 -9.35
C GLN A 38 -2.49 -4.17 -8.99
N PHE A 39 -2.69 -4.45 -7.70
CA PHE A 39 -3.13 -5.77 -7.22
C PHE A 39 -4.64 -5.87 -7.00
N GLY A 40 -5.40 -4.84 -7.39
CA GLY A 40 -6.87 -4.89 -7.42
C GLY A 40 -7.57 -4.70 -6.08
N TYR A 41 -6.88 -4.21 -5.04
CA TYR A 41 -7.50 -3.78 -3.78
C TYR A 41 -8.32 -2.50 -3.96
N LEU A 42 -7.85 -1.59 -4.81
CA LEU A 42 -8.60 -0.41 -5.27
C LEU A 42 -9.06 -0.60 -6.71
N GLN A 43 -10.33 -0.32 -6.97
CA GLN A 43 -10.89 -0.34 -8.33
C GLN A 43 -11.48 1.03 -8.65
N LYS A 44 -11.12 1.58 -9.80
CA LYS A 44 -11.72 2.82 -10.33
C LYS A 44 -13.15 2.50 -10.76
N PRO A 45 -14.19 3.07 -10.11
CA PRO A 45 -15.56 2.87 -10.58
C PRO A 45 -15.70 3.44 -11.99
N LEU A 46 -16.29 2.67 -12.92
CA LEU A 46 -16.47 3.09 -14.32
C LEU A 46 -17.25 4.40 -14.47
N GLU A 47 -18.10 4.70 -13.48
CA GLU A 47 -18.99 5.86 -13.46
C GLU A 47 -18.37 7.10 -12.81
N ARG A 48 -17.25 6.96 -12.11
CA ARG A 48 -16.63 8.07 -11.37
C ARG A 48 -15.69 8.84 -12.30
N LEU A 49 -16.04 10.10 -12.59
CA LEU A 49 -15.21 11.03 -13.37
C LEU A 49 -13.92 11.45 -12.65
N SER A 50 -13.90 11.37 -11.32
CA SER A 50 -12.73 11.69 -10.50
C SER A 50 -11.84 10.46 -10.32
N HIS A 51 -10.54 10.62 -10.59
CA HIS A 51 -9.52 9.60 -10.32
C HIS A 51 -9.03 9.57 -8.86
N LYS A 52 -9.59 10.42 -7.98
CA LYS A 52 -9.24 10.42 -6.56
C LYS A 52 -10.07 9.42 -5.77
N PHE A 53 -9.39 8.62 -4.96
CA PHE A 53 -10.00 7.76 -3.94
C PHE A 53 -10.23 8.57 -2.66
N THR A 54 -11.22 8.16 -1.87
CA THR A 54 -11.40 8.71 -0.53
C THR A 54 -10.47 8.03 0.46
N GLU A 55 -10.18 8.68 1.58
CA GLU A 55 -9.34 8.10 2.64
C GLU A 55 -9.91 6.76 3.13
N GLU A 56 -11.24 6.67 3.23
CA GLU A 56 -11.92 5.46 3.67
C GLU A 56 -11.79 4.32 2.65
N GLU A 57 -11.80 4.61 1.35
CA GLU A 57 -11.57 3.60 0.30
C GLU A 57 -10.16 3.02 0.39
N ILE A 58 -9.18 3.89 0.65
CA ILE A 58 -7.77 3.52 0.82
C ILE A 58 -7.58 2.72 2.12
N GLU A 59 -8.16 3.16 3.23
CA GLU A 59 -8.10 2.48 4.53
C GLU A 59 -8.70 1.06 4.45
N VAL A 60 -9.85 0.89 3.79
CA VAL A 60 -10.47 -0.43 3.59
C VAL A 60 -9.57 -1.34 2.75
N ALA A 61 -8.98 -0.81 1.67
CA ALA A 61 -8.04 -1.54 0.83
C ALA A 61 -6.79 -1.98 1.61
N LEU A 62 -6.22 -1.09 2.44
CA LEU A 62 -5.08 -1.38 3.31
C LEU A 62 -5.41 -2.46 4.34
N ARG A 63 -6.56 -2.39 5.00
CA ARG A 63 -7.00 -3.42 5.96
C ARG A 63 -7.14 -4.79 5.29
N ALA A 64 -7.68 -4.84 4.07
CA ALA A 64 -7.79 -6.08 3.32
C ALA A 64 -6.42 -6.67 2.99
N PHE A 65 -5.48 -5.85 2.53
CA PHE A 65 -4.10 -6.28 2.27
C PHE A 65 -3.38 -6.76 3.52
N GLN A 66 -3.48 -6.01 4.62
CA GLN A 66 -2.86 -6.35 5.90
C GLN A 66 -3.39 -7.69 6.42
N LEU A 67 -4.72 -7.88 6.37
CA LEU A 67 -5.35 -9.12 6.75
C LEU A 67 -4.86 -10.30 5.89
N ALA A 68 -4.84 -10.13 4.57
CA ALA A 68 -4.37 -11.17 3.63
C ALA A 68 -2.88 -11.50 3.81
N SER A 69 -2.06 -10.52 4.17
CA SER A 69 -0.64 -10.68 4.45
C SER A 69 -0.33 -11.18 5.86
N GLY A 70 -1.34 -11.34 6.73
CA GLY A 70 -1.15 -11.71 8.14
C GLY A 70 -0.48 -10.61 8.99
N LEU A 71 -0.59 -9.35 8.57
CA LEU A 71 -0.16 -8.17 9.32
C LEU A 71 -1.26 -7.69 10.27
N PRO A 72 -0.91 -6.90 11.30
CA PRO A 72 -1.90 -6.16 12.09
C PRO A 72 -2.75 -5.24 11.20
N THR A 73 -4.08 -5.33 11.33
CA THR A 73 -5.03 -4.55 10.53
C THR A 73 -5.18 -3.13 11.09
N THR A 74 -4.21 -2.27 10.82
CA THR A 74 -4.21 -0.87 11.24
C THR A 74 -4.99 0.03 10.28
N GLY A 75 -5.04 -0.32 9.00
CA GLY A 75 -5.57 0.52 7.92
C GLY A 75 -4.66 1.70 7.54
N GLN A 76 -3.43 1.74 8.05
CA GLN A 76 -2.46 2.79 7.75
C GLN A 76 -1.24 2.21 7.02
N VAL A 77 -0.57 3.06 6.25
CA VAL A 77 0.72 2.74 5.62
C VAL A 77 1.81 2.77 6.69
N ASP A 78 2.08 1.61 7.30
CA ASP A 78 3.18 1.45 8.26
C ASP A 78 4.40 0.78 7.60
N MET A 79 5.55 0.86 8.28
CA MET A 79 6.80 0.29 7.77
C MET A 79 6.71 -1.22 7.50
N ALA A 80 5.90 -1.95 8.28
CA ALA A 80 5.66 -3.37 8.08
C ALA A 80 4.86 -3.61 6.78
N THR A 81 3.80 -2.83 6.54
CA THR A 81 3.01 -2.86 5.30
C THR A 81 3.87 -2.51 4.09
N LEU A 82 4.69 -1.46 4.14
CA LEU A 82 5.59 -1.10 3.03
C LEU A 82 6.66 -2.16 2.78
N SER A 83 7.32 -2.65 3.84
CA SER A 83 8.29 -3.74 3.73
C SER A 83 7.67 -4.99 3.12
N GLN A 84 6.39 -5.21 3.36
CA GLN A 84 5.63 -6.31 2.81
C GLN A 84 5.30 -6.04 1.33
N MET A 85 4.74 -4.87 0.99
CA MET A 85 4.40 -4.48 -0.39
C MET A 85 5.61 -4.54 -1.33
N ARG A 86 6.80 -4.14 -0.88
CA ARG A 86 8.06 -4.14 -1.65
C ARG A 86 8.66 -5.53 -1.94
N GLN A 87 8.13 -6.60 -1.35
CA GLN A 87 8.63 -7.94 -1.63
C GLN A 87 8.30 -8.35 -3.07
N PRO A 88 9.19 -9.13 -3.74
CA PRO A 88 8.93 -9.61 -5.08
C PRO A 88 7.67 -10.49 -5.10
N ARG A 89 6.75 -10.17 -6.01
CA ARG A 89 5.48 -10.88 -6.22
C ARG A 89 5.32 -11.21 -7.69
N CYS A 90 4.39 -12.12 -7.98
CA CYS A 90 3.93 -12.28 -9.35
C CYS A 90 2.93 -11.15 -9.68
N GLY A 91 2.90 -10.66 -10.91
CA GLY A 91 2.13 -9.46 -11.29
C GLY A 91 0.62 -9.67 -11.49
N MET A 92 0.03 -10.65 -10.81
CA MET A 92 -1.41 -10.95 -10.90
C MET A 92 -2.19 -10.27 -9.78
N ASP A 93 -3.41 -9.84 -10.07
CA ASP A 93 -4.34 -9.29 -9.08
C ASP A 93 -4.66 -10.31 -7.98
N ASP A 94 -4.88 -9.83 -6.76
CA ASP A 94 -5.29 -10.69 -5.64
C ASP A 94 -6.79 -11.06 -5.75
N PRO A 95 -7.16 -12.35 -5.60
CA PRO A 95 -8.49 -12.86 -5.91
C PRO A 95 -9.57 -12.46 -4.90
N PHE A 96 -9.22 -11.73 -3.83
CA PHE A 96 -10.07 -11.53 -2.65
C PHE A 96 -10.99 -10.32 -2.72
N ASN A 97 -10.97 -9.54 -3.81
CA ASN A 97 -11.92 -8.45 -3.98
C ASN A 97 -13.23 -9.00 -4.58
N GLU A 98 -14.33 -8.89 -3.83
CA GLU A 98 -15.66 -9.31 -4.28
C GLU A 98 -16.15 -8.60 -5.56
N ARG A 99 -15.46 -7.53 -5.98
CA ARG A 99 -15.71 -6.83 -7.26
C ARG A 99 -14.98 -7.43 -8.45
N THR A 100 -14.07 -8.39 -8.26
CA THR A 100 -13.32 -9.02 -9.36
C THR A 100 -14.16 -10.12 -10.01
N LEU A 101 -15.31 -9.74 -10.59
CA LEU A 101 -16.09 -10.61 -11.47
C LEU A 101 -15.29 -11.04 -12.72
N LYS A 102 -14.18 -10.36 -13.04
CA LYS A 102 -13.36 -10.59 -14.23
C LYS A 102 -12.94 -12.06 -14.40
N TYR A 103 -12.38 -12.69 -13.35
CA TYR A 103 -11.92 -14.08 -13.45
C TYR A 103 -13.07 -15.10 -13.37
N ARG A 104 -14.18 -14.74 -12.69
CA ARG A 104 -15.39 -15.58 -12.64
C ARG A 104 -16.14 -15.59 -13.98
N LEU A 105 -16.14 -14.47 -14.70
CA LEU A 105 -16.83 -14.32 -15.99
C LEU A 105 -16.04 -14.90 -17.17
N LEU A 106 -14.70 -14.85 -17.11
CA LEU A 106 -13.83 -15.25 -18.21
C LEU A 106 -13.35 -16.71 -18.13
N GLY A 107 -13.54 -17.40 -17.00
CA GLY A 107 -13.21 -18.82 -16.85
C GLY A 107 -11.71 -19.14 -16.90
N GLU A 108 -10.84 -18.13 -17.01
CA GLU A 108 -9.40 -18.29 -17.04
C GLU A 108 -8.79 -17.89 -15.69
N HIS A 109 -8.27 -18.88 -14.97
CA HIS A 109 -7.35 -18.67 -13.87
C HIS A 109 -5.92 -18.70 -14.41
N PRO A 110 -5.14 -17.61 -14.31
CA PRO A 110 -3.77 -17.60 -14.82
C PRO A 110 -2.91 -18.57 -14.02
N SER A 111 -2.58 -19.69 -14.66
CA SER A 111 -1.83 -20.82 -14.10
C SER A 111 -0.35 -20.49 -13.83
N THR A 112 0.13 -19.31 -14.25
CA THR A 112 1.56 -18.97 -14.30
C THR A 112 2.12 -18.32 -13.03
N CYS A 113 1.27 -17.82 -12.12
CA CYS A 113 1.74 -17.30 -10.82
C CYS A 113 2.13 -18.39 -9.82
N PHE A 114 1.64 -19.62 -10.00
CA PHE A 114 1.81 -20.70 -9.03
C PHE A 114 3.22 -21.30 -9.02
N LEU A 115 4.03 -21.08 -10.06
CA LEU A 115 5.26 -21.85 -10.26
C LEU A 115 6.54 -21.18 -9.76
N GLU A 116 6.57 -19.86 -9.50
CA GLU A 116 7.86 -19.16 -9.28
C GLU A 116 7.97 -18.20 -8.07
N ALA A 117 6.91 -17.83 -7.33
CA ALA A 117 7.04 -16.73 -6.34
C ALA A 117 6.39 -17.01 -4.98
N ARG A 118 7.23 -17.49 -4.06
CA ARG A 118 7.48 -17.12 -2.65
C ARG A 118 6.55 -16.13 -1.90
N TRP A 119 5.24 -16.11 -2.15
CA TRP A 119 4.21 -15.51 -1.29
C TRP A 119 3.06 -16.49 -1.07
N PHE A 120 3.29 -17.44 -0.16
CA PHE A 120 2.28 -18.05 0.71
C PHE A 120 3.01 -18.53 1.97
N PRO A 121 2.98 -17.81 3.11
CA PRO A 121 3.15 -18.49 4.39
C PRO A 121 1.92 -19.38 4.58
N GLN A 122 2.14 -20.69 4.60
CA GLN A 122 1.16 -21.75 4.86
C GLN A 122 0.33 -21.44 6.13
N LYS A 123 -0.88 -20.89 6.00
CA LYS A 123 -1.97 -20.99 7.00
C LYS A 123 -3.20 -20.14 6.63
N ALA A 124 -3.94 -20.55 5.61
CA ALA A 124 -5.31 -20.07 5.40
C ALA A 124 -6.19 -21.01 4.55
N TRP A 125 -5.86 -22.30 4.47
CA TRP A 125 -6.77 -23.32 3.96
C TRP A 125 -6.81 -24.47 4.97
N VAL A 126 -7.53 -24.25 6.08
CA VAL A 126 -8.16 -25.34 6.85
C VAL A 126 -9.63 -25.32 6.46
#